data_AF-A0A352ALM3-F1
#
_entry.id   AF-A0A352ALM3-F1
#
_cell.length_a   1.000
_cell.length_b   1.000
_cell.length_c   1.000
_cell.angle_alpha   90.00
_cell.angle_beta   90.00
_cell.angle_gamma   90.00
#
_symmetry.space_group_name_H-M   'P 1'
#
loop_
_entity.id
_entity.type
_entity.pdbx_description
1 polymer ?
#
loop_
_entity_poly.entity_id
_entity_poly.type
_entity_poly.pdbx_seq_one_letter_code
_entity_poly.pdbx_strand_id
1 'polypeptide(L)' 'MNPMEEAEREKANVSSCHLAPIFADIMRQGQIAFADWHELMTAPWDSSFNSCDEDIITRLIYGVHRGLVKVVEEP' A
#
# COMPACT_ATOMS: atom_id res chain seq x y z
N MET A 1 33.68 3.84 -2.71
CA MET A 1 32.22 3.81 -2.97
C MET A 1 31.98 4.65 -4.20
N ASN A 2 31.37 4.08 -5.23
CA ASN A 2 31.14 4.78 -6.48
C ASN A 2 29.94 5.73 -6.31
N PRO A 3 30.02 7.01 -6.71
CA PRO A 3 28.91 7.96 -6.56
C PRO A 3 27.63 7.53 -7.32
N MET A 4 27.76 6.62 -8.29
CA MET A 4 26.62 5.98 -8.97
C MET A 4 25.86 5.00 -8.06
N GLU A 5 26.57 4.23 -7.22
CA GLU A 5 25.96 3.25 -6.30
C GLU A 5 25.23 3.96 -5.15
N GLU A 6 25.70 5.15 -4.77
CA GLU A 6 25.09 5.98 -3.72
C GLU A 6 23.78 6.63 -4.22
N ALA A 7 23.76 7.14 -5.46
CA ALA A 7 22.56 7.69 -6.08
C ALA A 7 21.45 6.65 -6.35
N GLU A 8 21.82 5.40 -6.67
CA GLU A 8 20.88 4.29 -6.81
C GLU A 8 20.32 3.84 -5.44
N ARG A 9 21.15 3.83 -4.40
CA ARG A 9 20.71 3.61 -3.01
C ARG A 9 19.79 4.70 -2.51
N GLU A 10 20.05 5.96 -2.88
CA GLU A 10 19.24 7.11 -2.46
C GLU A 10 17.89 7.13 -3.18
N LYS A 11 17.83 6.75 -4.47
CA LYS A 11 16.55 6.51 -5.16
C LYS A 11 15.77 5.34 -4.58
N ALA A 12 16.44 4.27 -4.16
CA ALA A 12 15.81 3.15 -3.45
C ALA A 12 15.28 3.56 -2.07
N ASN A 13 15.87 4.57 -1.42
CA ASN A 13 15.48 5.07 -0.10
C ASN A 13 14.36 6.13 -0.17
N VAL A 14 14.27 6.89 -1.26
CA VAL A 14 13.15 7.80 -1.55
C VAL A 14 11.91 7.02 -2.04
N SER A 15 12.08 5.78 -2.52
CA SER A 15 11.01 4.77 -2.68
C SER A 15 10.54 4.22 -1.32
N SER A 16 10.33 5.10 -0.36
CA SER A 16 9.63 4.75 0.88
C SER A 16 8.18 4.46 0.49
N CYS A 17 7.84 3.16 0.51
CA CYS A 17 6.57 2.56 0.15
C CYS A 17 5.37 3.54 0.27
N HIS A 18 4.89 4.08 -0.85
CA HIS A 18 3.76 5.01 -0.88
C HIS A 18 2.48 4.40 -0.29
N LEU A 19 2.37 3.07 -0.25
CA LEU A 19 1.26 2.36 0.39
C LEU A 19 1.34 2.37 1.91
N ALA A 20 2.51 2.54 2.53
CA ALA A 20 2.65 2.46 3.98
C ALA A 20 1.88 3.55 4.74
N PRO A 21 1.93 4.84 4.34
CA PRO A 21 1.10 5.88 4.96
C PRO A 21 -0.41 5.64 4.77
N ILE A 22 -0.82 5.19 3.58
CA ILE A 22 -2.22 4.89 3.25
C ILE A 22 -2.72 3.73 4.12
N PHE A 23 -1.94 2.65 4.19
CA PHE A 23 -2.21 1.51 5.06
C PHE A 23 -2.34 1.91 6.52
N ALA A 24 -1.42 2.71 7.04
CA ALA A 24 -1.47 3.20 8.41
C ALA A 24 -2.75 4.00 8.69
N ASP A 25 -3.18 4.83 7.73
CA ASP A 25 -4.40 5.60 7.86
C ASP A 25 -5.65 4.72 7.82
N ILE A 26 -5.74 3.78 6.88
CA ILE A 26 -6.85 2.81 6.81
C ILE A 26 -6.96 1.99 8.10
N MET A 27 -5.84 1.48 8.60
CA MET A 27 -5.82 0.71 9.85
C MET A 27 -6.20 1.58 11.06
N ARG A 28 -5.82 2.86 11.08
CA ARG A 28 -6.20 3.81 12.12
C ARG A 28 -7.68 4.14 12.08
N GLN A 29 -8.25 4.33 10.89
CA GLN A 29 -9.67 4.63 10.71
C GLN A 29 -10.54 3.37 10.89
N GLY A 30 -9.99 2.18 10.67
CA GLY A 30 -10.73 0.93 10.67
C GLY A 30 -11.69 0.79 9.49
N GLN A 31 -11.51 1.60 8.45
CA GLN A 31 -12.35 1.60 7.27
C GLN A 31 -11.59 2.03 6.01
N ILE A 32 -12.08 1.59 4.87
CA ILE A 32 -11.63 1.99 3.53
C ILE A 32 -12.87 2.26 2.66
N ALA A 33 -12.83 3.27 1.81
CA ALA A 33 -13.90 3.51 0.86
C ALA A 33 -14.01 2.36 -0.15
N PHE A 34 -15.22 2.06 -0.59
CA PHE A 34 -15.46 1.02 -1.60
C PHE A 34 -14.73 1.35 -2.90
N ALA A 35 -14.69 2.62 -3.31
CA ALA A 35 -13.97 3.06 -4.50
C ALA A 35 -12.47 2.74 -4.40
N ASP A 36 -11.83 3.16 -3.31
CA ASP A 36 -10.40 2.89 -3.04
C ASP A 36 -10.10 1.39 -2.95
N TRP A 37 -10.96 0.63 -2.26
CA TRP A 37 -10.82 -0.81 -2.16
C TRP A 37 -10.96 -1.50 -3.52
N HIS A 38 -11.94 -1.08 -4.32
CA HIS A 38 -12.17 -1.63 -5.65
C HIS A 38 -10.99 -1.32 -6.58
N GLU A 39 -10.50 -0.08 -6.58
CA GLU A 39 -9.30 0.30 -7.34
C GLU A 39 -8.10 -0.55 -6.91
N LEU A 40 -7.82 -0.69 -5.62
CA LEU A 40 -6.73 -1.52 -5.12
C LEU A 40 -6.87 -3.01 -5.48
N MET A 41 -8.06 -3.54 -5.71
CA MET A 41 -8.24 -4.95 -6.06
C MET A 41 -8.27 -5.19 -7.58
N THR A 42 -8.51 -4.16 -8.38
CA THR A 42 -8.81 -4.32 -9.82
C THR A 42 -7.95 -3.48 -10.75
N ALA A 43 -7.24 -2.47 -10.24
CA ALA A 43 -6.39 -1.62 -11.05
C ALA A 43 -5.29 -2.44 -11.74
N PRO A 44 -5.06 -2.23 -13.04
CA PRO A 44 -3.88 -2.77 -13.69
C PRO A 44 -2.64 -2.11 -13.08
N TRP A 45 -1.74 -2.92 -12.51
CA TRP A 45 -0.50 -2.44 -11.93
C TRP A 45 0.54 -2.23 -13.02
N ASP A 46 0.90 -0.97 -13.29
CA ASP A 46 1.94 -0.61 -14.27
C ASP A 46 3.34 -1.09 -13.85
N SER A 47 3.53 -1.36 -12.56
CA SER A 47 4.78 -1.83 -11.96
C SER A 47 4.53 -3.02 -11.04
N SER A 48 5.47 -3.98 -11.02
CA SER A 48 5.47 -5.04 -10.01
C SER A 48 5.63 -4.49 -8.61
N PHE A 49 4.90 -5.07 -7.65
CA PHE A 49 5.07 -4.79 -6.23
C PHE A 49 6.44 -5.22 -5.73
N ASN A 50 7.04 -4.43 -4.84
CA ASN A 50 8.15 -4.90 -4.04
C ASN A 50 7.61 -5.70 -2.83
N SER A 51 8.50 -6.39 -2.10
CA SER A 51 8.09 -7.22 -0.96
C SER A 51 7.40 -6.45 0.17
N CYS A 52 7.67 -5.15 0.33
CA CYS A 52 6.97 -4.31 1.30
C CYS A 52 5.54 -4.00 0.86
N ASP A 53 5.34 -3.70 -0.43
CA ASP A 53 4.02 -3.46 -1.00
C ASP A 53 3.15 -4.72 -0.89
N GLU A 54 3.73 -5.89 -1.22
CA GLU A 54 3.06 -7.19 -1.09
C GLU A 54 2.61 -7.50 0.34
N ASP A 55 3.47 -7.25 1.33
CA ASP A 55 3.13 -7.44 2.76
C ASP A 55 1.99 -6.50 3.18
N ILE A 56 2.04 -5.23 2.77
CA ILE A 56 1.00 -4.24 3.08
C ILE A 56 -0.34 -4.64 2.48
N ILE A 57 -0.37 -4.99 1.19
CA ILE A 57 -1.60 -5.39 0.50
C ILE A 57 -2.16 -6.67 1.13
N THR A 58 -1.30 -7.65 1.42
CA THR A 58 -1.70 -8.89 2.07
C THR A 58 -2.34 -8.64 3.44
N ARG A 59 -1.74 -7.76 4.26
CA ARG A 59 -2.29 -7.39 5.57
C ARG A 59 -3.62 -6.65 5.45
N LEU A 60 -3.77 -5.79 4.45
CA LEU A 60 -5.01 -5.07 4.22
C LEU A 60 -6.13 -6.02 3.77
N ILE A 61 -5.85 -6.94 2.84
CA ILE A 61 -6.79 -8.00 2.43
C ILE A 61 -7.21 -8.84 3.65
N TYR A 62 -6.24 -9.24 4.47
CA TYR A 62 -6.53 -9.97 5.69
C TYR A 62 -7.39 -9.14 6.66
N GLY A 63 -7.08 -7.85 6.83
CA GLY A 63 -7.81 -6.93 7.68
C GLY A 63 -9.28 -6.78 7.26
N VAL A 64 -9.54 -6.62 5.96
CA VAL A 64 -10.89 -6.58 5.40
C VAL A 64 -11.61 -7.91 5.58
N HIS A 65 -10.96 -9.02 5.22
CA HIS A 65 -11.56 -10.36 5.33
C HIS A 65 -11.94 -10.74 6.76
N ARG A 66 -11.16 -10.28 7.74
CA ARG A 66 -11.41 -10.53 9.18
C ARG A 66 -12.31 -9.49 9.84
N GLY A 67 -12.77 -8.48 9.11
CA GLY A 67 -13.61 -7.40 9.64
C GLY A 67 -12.88 -6.43 10.57
N LEU A 68 -11.55 -6.38 10.52
CA LEU A 68 -10.73 -5.37 11.21
C LEU A 68 -10.79 -4.02 10.50
N VAL A 69 -10.96 -4.05 9.17
CA VAL A 69 -11.19 -2.89 8.32
C VAL A 69 -12.53 -3.09 7.63
N LYS A 70 -13.43 -2.11 7.71
CA LYS A 70 -14.72 -2.13 7.02
C LYS A 70 -14.62 -1.45 5.67
N VAL A 71 -15.15 -2.10 4.62
CA VAL A 71 -15.38 -1.42 3.35
C VAL A 71 -16.69 -0.64 3.46
N VAL A 72 -16.64 0.67 3.28
CA VAL A 72 -17.78 1.58 3.43
C VAL A 72 -18.03 2.32 2.11
N GLU A 73 -19.28 2.68 1.82
CA GLU A 73 -19.52 3.67 0.77
C GLU A 73 -19.11 5.06 1.28
N GLU A 74 -18.53 5.89 0.40
CA GLU A 74 -18.32 7.30 0.73
C GLU A 74 -19.69 7.97 1.00
N PRO A 75 -19.77 8.90 1.96
CA PRO A 75 -21.01 9.63 2.25
C PRO A 75 -21.50 10.50 1.09
#